data_AF-A0A7C7A2Q4-F1
#
_entry.id   AF-A0A7C7A2Q4-F1
#
_cell.length_a   1.000
_cell.length_b   1.000
_cell.length_c   1.000
_cell.angle_alpha   90.00
_cell.angle_beta   90.00
_cell.angle_gamma   90.00
#
_symmetry.space_group_name_H-M   'P 1'
#
loop_
_entity.id
_entity.type
_entity.pdbx_description
1 polymer ?
#
loop_
_entity_poly.entity_id
_entity_poly.type
_entity_poly.pdbx_seq_one_letter_code
_entity_poly.pdbx_strand_id
1 'polypeptide(L)'
;MNSKKKFKVRHVLFLLFLIYVVSTLIMQQFKIVDLAGQEAQLQIRMKEAMEFRDELKKEISLLHTDKYIERVARDELGLVKPGEYIYKGVKKSKE
;
A
#
# COMPACT_ATOMS: atom_id res chain seq x y z
N MET A 1 -52.98 25.97 -45.42
CA MET A 1 -53.34 25.91 -43.99
C MET A 1 -52.53 24.77 -43.34
N ASN A 2 -51.37 25.11 -42.76
CA ASN A 2 -50.36 24.13 -42.31
C ASN A 2 -50.56 23.73 -40.85
N SER A 3 -51.04 22.52 -40.60
CA SER A 3 -51.29 22.02 -39.24
C SER A 3 -50.83 20.57 -39.03
N LYS A 4 -49.61 20.18 -39.45
CA LYS A 4 -49.07 18.83 -39.14
C LYS A 4 -47.54 18.80 -38.92
N LYS A 5 -46.98 19.64 -38.02
CA LYS A 5 -45.54 19.57 -37.66
C LYS A 5 -45.20 19.57 -36.16
N LYS A 6 -46.19 19.63 -35.26
CA LYS A 6 -45.91 19.70 -33.81
C LYS A 6 -45.47 18.36 -33.20
N PHE A 7 -45.89 17.23 -33.77
CA PHE A 7 -45.47 15.90 -33.30
C PHE A 7 -43.99 15.60 -33.60
N LYS A 8 -43.41 16.12 -34.71
CA LYS A 8 -42.02 15.81 -35.08
C LYS A 8 -40.98 16.43 -34.13
N VAL A 9 -41.19 17.67 -33.69
CA VAL A 9 -40.22 18.37 -32.82
C VAL A 9 -40.16 17.74 -31.43
N ARG A 10 -41.31 17.38 -30.85
CA ARG A 10 -41.36 16.74 -29.52
C ARG A 10 -40.67 15.37 -29.51
N HIS A 11 -40.81 14.58 -30.57
CA HIS A 11 -40.14 13.29 -30.69
C HIS A 11 -38.63 13.44 -30.89
N VAL A 12 -38.18 14.44 -31.67
CA VAL A 12 -36.75 14.73 -31.83
C VAL A 12 -36.12 15.16 -30.51
N LEU A 13 -36.78 16.03 -29.73
CA LEU A 13 -36.31 16.43 -28.40
C LEU A 13 -36.25 15.24 -27.44
N PHE A 14 -37.26 14.38 -27.47
CA PHE A 14 -37.28 13.17 -26.64
C PHE A 14 -36.16 12.20 -27.02
N LEU A 15 -35.87 12.06 -28.32
CA LEU A 15 -34.81 11.20 -28.82
C LEU A 15 -33.42 11.74 -28.45
N LEU A 16 -33.21 13.06 -28.52
CA LEU A 16 -31.99 13.70 -28.01
C LEU A 16 -31.82 13.51 -26.49
N PHE A 17 -32.89 13.65 -25.73
CA PHE A 17 -32.88 13.39 -24.29
C PHE A 17 -32.51 11.93 -23.99
N LEU A 18 -33.10 10.98 -24.73
CA LEU A 18 -32.80 9.56 -24.59
C LEU A 18 -31.32 9.27 -24.88
N ILE A 19 -30.77 9.84 -25.96
CA ILE A 19 -29.35 9.70 -26.30
C ILE A 19 -28.46 10.24 -25.20
N TYR A 20 -28.79 11.40 -24.64
CA TYR A 20 -28.04 12.01 -23.54
C TYR A 20 -28.05 11.14 -22.27
N VAL A 21 -29.21 10.59 -21.90
CA VAL A 21 -29.32 9.70 -20.73
C VAL A 21 -28.51 8.43 -20.96
N VAL A 22 -28.66 7.79 -22.14
CA VAL A 22 -27.93 6.56 -22.47
C VAL A 22 -26.42 6.81 -22.49
N SER A 23 -25.94 7.89 -23.09
CA SER A 23 -24.50 8.21 -23.10
C SER A 23 -23.96 8.47 -21.70
N THR A 24 -24.73 9.14 -20.85
CA THR A 24 -24.36 9.40 -19.45
C THR A 24 -24.29 8.10 -18.65
N LEU A 25 -25.26 7.20 -18.81
CA LEU A 25 -25.26 5.90 -18.13
C LEU A 25 -24.06 5.04 -18.55
N ILE A 26 -23.72 5.03 -19.84
CA ILE A 26 -22.54 4.31 -20.34
C ILE A 26 -21.25 4.87 -19.71
N MET A 27 -21.08 6.20 -19.71
CA MET A 27 -19.92 6.83 -19.06
C MET A 27 -19.84 6.51 -17.56
N GLN A 28 -20.98 6.55 -16.86
CA GLN A 28 -21.03 6.21 -15.44
C GLN A 28 -20.66 4.75 -15.20
N GLN A 29 -21.11 3.83 -16.04
CA GLN A 29 -20.79 2.41 -15.91
C GLN A 29 -19.28 2.15 -16.00
N PHE A 30 -18.60 2.79 -16.96
CA PHE A 30 -17.13 2.69 -17.06
C PHE A 30 -16.43 3.25 -15.82
N LYS A 31 -16.89 4.39 -15.31
CA LYS A 31 -16.33 5.01 -14.10
C LYS A 31 -16.49 4.12 -12.87
N ILE A 32 -17.62 3.44 -12.73
CA ILE A 32 -17.87 2.50 -11.62
C ILE A 32 -16.90 1.32 -11.70
N VAL A 33 -16.70 0.75 -12.90
CA VAL A 33 -15.76 -0.38 -13.08
C VAL A 33 -14.33 0.04 -12.78
N ASP A 34 -13.91 1.22 -13.26
CA ASP A 34 -12.58 1.75 -12.99
C ASP A 34 -12.36 2.01 -11.49
N LEU A 35 -13.33 2.64 -10.82
CA LEU A 35 -13.27 2.86 -9.38
C LEU A 35 -13.21 1.56 -8.58
N ALA A 36 -13.99 0.54 -8.96
CA ALA A 36 -13.94 -0.78 -8.32
C ALA A 36 -12.56 -1.44 -8.51
N GLY A 37 -11.94 -1.28 -9.69
CA GLY A 37 -10.58 -1.76 -9.94
C GLY A 37 -9.54 -1.03 -9.09
N GLN A 38 -9.65 0.29 -8.95
CA GLN A 38 -8.77 1.09 -8.09
C GLN A 38 -8.92 0.70 -6.62
N GLU A 39 -10.14 0.49 -6.14
CA GLU A 39 -10.42 0.05 -4.78
C GLU A 39 -9.77 -1.31 -4.50
N ALA A 40 -9.93 -2.28 -5.40
CA ALA A 40 -9.31 -3.60 -5.27
C ALA A 40 -7.77 -3.50 -5.20
N GLN A 41 -7.15 -2.70 -6.07
CA GLN A 41 -5.70 -2.47 -6.03
C GLN A 41 -5.25 -1.82 -4.73
N LEU A 42 -6.01 -0.84 -4.24
CA LEU A 42 -5.69 -0.16 -2.99
C LEU A 42 -5.77 -1.11 -1.80
N GLN A 43 -6.79 -1.99 -1.75
CA GLN A 43 -6.90 -3.00 -0.72
C GLN A 43 -5.73 -3.99 -0.72
N ILE A 44 -5.26 -4.42 -1.92
CA ILE A 44 -4.07 -5.27 -2.04
C ILE A 44 -2.85 -4.56 -1.45
N ARG A 45 -2.59 -3.31 -1.84
CA ARG A 45 -1.46 -2.53 -1.32
C ARG A 45 -1.56 -2.32 0.19
N MET A 46 -2.75 -2.08 0.72
CA MET A 46 -2.96 -1.96 2.16
C MET A 46 -2.64 -3.26 2.90
N LYS A 47 -3.04 -4.40 2.34
CA LYS A 47 -2.73 -5.71 2.91
C LYS A 47 -1.23 -5.98 2.91
N GLU A 48 -0.56 -5.77 1.78
CA GLU A 48 0.90 -5.91 1.67
C GLU A 48 1.63 -5.01 2.67
N ALA A 49 1.22 -3.75 2.78
CA ALA A 49 1.80 -2.81 3.74
C ALA A 49 1.58 -3.24 5.19
N MET A 50 0.40 -3.81 5.53
CA MET A 50 0.14 -4.34 6.87
C MET A 50 0.99 -5.56 7.18
N GLU A 51 1.11 -6.50 6.23
CA GLU A 51 1.94 -7.69 6.37
C GLU A 51 3.41 -7.30 6.61
N PHE A 52 3.94 -6.38 5.80
CA PHE A 52 5.30 -5.86 5.95
C PHE A 52 5.50 -5.15 7.29
N ARG A 53 4.52 -4.34 7.72
CA ARG A 53 4.57 -3.68 9.04
C ARG A 53 4.62 -4.70 10.18
N ASP A 54 3.84 -5.77 10.08
CA ASP A 54 3.79 -6.79 11.13
C ASP A 54 5.05 -7.65 11.15
N GLU A 55 5.68 -7.88 9.99
CA GLU A 55 7.01 -8.48 9.88
C GLU A 55 8.08 -7.62 10.56
N LEU A 56 8.13 -6.32 10.24
CA LEU A 56 9.05 -5.37 10.89
C LEU A 56 8.85 -5.32 12.40
N LYS A 57 7.60 -5.35 12.89
CA LYS A 57 7.33 -5.41 14.33
C LYS A 57 7.90 -6.66 14.98
N LYS A 58 7.82 -7.81 14.31
CA LYS A 58 8.44 -9.05 14.80
C LYS A 58 9.96 -8.91 14.83
N GLU A 59 10.57 -8.37 13.79
CA GLU A 59 12.02 -8.12 13.75
C GLU A 59 12.46 -7.21 14.90
N ILE A 60 11.78 -6.07 15.08
CA ILE A 60 12.01 -5.14 16.21
C ILE A 60 11.90 -5.87 17.55
N SER A 61 10.88 -6.71 17.74
CA SER A 61 10.72 -7.47 18.99
C SER A 61 11.89 -8.44 19.25
N LEU A 62 12.46 -9.03 18.19
CA LEU A 62 13.63 -9.90 18.30
C LEU A 62 14.90 -9.09 18.63
N LEU A 63 15.04 -7.90 18.05
CA LEU A 63 16.14 -6.97 18.34
C LEU A 63 16.12 -6.48 19.80
N HIS A 64 14.95 -6.35 20.40
CA HIS A 64 14.81 -5.95 21.81
C HIS A 64 14.96 -7.10 22.82
N THR A 65 15.32 -8.30 22.38
CA THR A 65 15.61 -9.41 23.31
C THR A 65 16.95 -9.19 24.01
N ASP A 66 17.02 -9.52 25.30
CA ASP A 66 18.26 -9.42 26.11
C ASP A 66 19.45 -10.10 25.44
N LYS A 67 19.21 -11.19 24.70
CA LYS A 67 20.23 -11.95 23.96
C LYS A 67 20.80 -11.17 22.77
N TYR A 68 19.96 -10.44 22.04
CA TYR A 68 20.42 -9.60 20.94
C TYR A 68 21.15 -8.37 21.47
N ILE A 69 20.61 -7.72 22.50
CA ILE A 69 21.24 -6.59 23.18
C ILE A 69 22.60 -6.99 23.76
N GLU A 70 22.69 -8.14 24.42
CA GLU A 70 23.95 -8.69 24.95
C GLU A 70 24.97 -8.95 23.83
N ARG A 71 24.52 -9.49 22.69
CA ARG A 71 25.41 -9.72 21.53
C ARG A 71 25.97 -8.41 20.99
N VAL A 72 25.13 -7.41 20.72
CA VAL A 72 25.57 -6.10 20.24
C VAL A 72 26.48 -5.42 21.26
N ALA A 73 26.16 -5.51 22.55
CA ALA A 73 26.99 -4.97 23.62
C ALA A 73 28.38 -5.64 23.67
N ARG A 74 28.47 -6.95 23.44
CA ARG A 74 29.74 -7.69 23.39
C ARG A 74 30.53 -7.40 22.11
N ASP A 75 29.87 -7.41 20.95
CA ASP A 75 30.52 -7.34 19.64
C ASP A 75 30.94 -5.90 19.28
N GLU A 76 30.03 -4.93 19.47
CA GLU A 76 30.26 -3.52 19.09
C GLU A 76 30.89 -2.71 20.22
N LEU A 77 30.46 -2.94 21.47
CA LEU A 77 30.90 -2.15 22.62
C LEU A 77 31.98 -2.86 23.45
N GLY A 78 32.25 -4.14 23.20
CA GLY A 78 33.22 -4.90 23.99
C GLY A 78 32.84 -4.98 25.47
N LEU A 79 31.54 -4.95 25.79
CA LEU A 79 31.05 -5.05 27.16
C LEU A 79 30.99 -6.52 27.59
N VAL A 80 31.23 -6.78 28.87
CA VAL A 80 31.14 -8.10 29.48
C VAL A 80 30.39 -8.03 30.81
N LYS A 81 29.82 -9.15 31.26
CA LYS A 81 29.11 -9.17 32.54
C LYS A 81 30.10 -9.04 33.70
N PRO A 82 29.66 -8.53 34.87
CA PRO A 82 30.49 -8.52 36.07
C PRO A 82 31.07 -9.91 36.37
N GLY A 83 32.39 -10.02 36.44
CA GLY A 83 33.11 -11.29 36.66
C GLY A 83 33.66 -11.98 35.40
N GLU A 84 33.41 -11.44 34.21
CA GLU A 84 33.99 -11.92 32.94
C GLU A 84 35.18 -11.03 32.50
N TYR A 85 36.17 -11.62 31.79
CA TYR A 85 37.34 -10.90 31.27
C TYR A 85 37.47 -11.09 29.75
N ILE A 86 37.81 -10.02 29.01
CA ILE A 86 38.09 -10.07 27.56
C ILE A 86 39.58 -10.35 27.33
N TYR A 87 39.88 -11.42 26.59
CA TYR A 87 41.24 -11.70 26.11
C TYR A 87 41.43 -11.14 24.68
N LYS A 88 42.14 -10.03 24.54
CA LYS A 88 42.58 -9.52 23.22
C LYS A 88 44.00 -10.03 22.93
N GLY A 89 44.13 -10.96 22.00
CA GLY A 89 45.44 -11.48 21.59
C GLY A 89 46.27 -10.39 20.90
N VAL A 90 47.40 -9.99 21.50
CA VAL A 90 48.36 -9.09 20.85
C VAL A 90 49.08 -9.87 19.75
N LYS A 91 48.64 -9.72 18.51
CA LYS A 91 49.37 -10.26 17.36
C LYS A 91 50.64 -9.42 17.22
N LYS A 92 51.79 -9.94 17.66
CA LYS A 92 53.09 -9.30 17.41
C LYS A 92 53.25 -9.09 15.91
N SER A 93 53.37 -7.84 15.49
CA SER A 93 53.83 -7.49 14.15
C SER A 93 55.18 -8.19 13.96
N LYS A 94 55.24 -9.16 13.04
CA LYS A 94 56.51 -9.74 12.62
C LYS A 94 57.22 -8.64 11.82
N GLU A 95 58.27 -8.08 12.41
CA GLU A 95 59.36 -7.42 11.65
C GLU A 95 60.00 -8.43 10.69
#